data_AF-A0A1H4KLG9-F1
#
_entry.id   AF-A0A1H4KLG9-F1
#
_cell.length_a   1.000
_cell.length_b   1.000
_cell.length_c   1.000
_cell.angle_alpha   90.00
_cell.angle_beta   90.00
_cell.angle_gamma   90.00
#
_symmetry.space_group_name_H-M   'P 1'
#
loop_
_entity.id
_entity.type
_entity.pdbx_description
1 polymer ?
#
loop_
_entity_poly.entity_id
_entity_poly.type
_entity_poly.pdbx_seq_one_letter_code
_entity_poly.pdbx_strand_id
1 'polypeptide(L)'
;MIHVYLDDMRPCPRGFTSANNAEQCILLLQEFEIQVLSLDHDLGWNQKNGDEVVNWMIRHKKFAKEIYLHSSSLPARKRMYEMLIIAKPEDVQLYQTPVPESRIKQIAQETYT
;
A
#
# COMPACT_ATOMS: atom_id res chain seq x y z
N MET A 1 1.79 14.28 5.53
CA MET A 1 2.14 13.12 4.68
C MET A 1 2.38 11.92 5.58
N ILE A 2 1.87 10.74 5.23
CA ILE A 2 1.97 9.52 6.07
C ILE A 2 2.51 8.32 5.26
N HIS A 3 2.86 7.25 5.96
CA HIS A 3 3.16 5.94 5.37
C HIS A 3 2.06 4.96 5.79
N VAL A 4 1.52 4.16 4.88
CA VAL A 4 0.40 3.25 5.17
C VAL A 4 0.80 1.81 4.88
N TYR A 5 0.48 0.93 5.82
CA TYR A 5 0.69 -0.51 5.72
C TYR A 5 -0.67 -1.20 5.78
N LEU A 6 -1.13 -1.72 4.63
CA LEU A 6 -2.38 -2.45 4.50
C LEU A 6 -2.13 -3.94 4.68
N ASP A 7 -2.57 -4.49 5.81
CA ASP A 7 -2.43 -5.89 6.17
C ASP A 7 -3.37 -6.21 7.35
N ASP A 8 -4.08 -7.34 7.29
CA ASP A 8 -4.99 -7.79 8.36
C ASP A 8 -4.32 -8.77 9.34
N MET A 9 -3.13 -9.29 9.01
CA MET A 9 -2.46 -10.35 9.76
C MET A 9 -1.10 -9.94 10.34
N ARG A 10 -0.26 -9.24 9.58
CA ARG A 10 1.12 -8.92 9.95
C ARG A 10 1.18 -7.67 10.84
N PRO A 11 2.13 -7.60 11.78
CA PRO A 11 2.33 -6.39 12.56
C PRO A 11 2.75 -5.22 11.66
N CYS A 12 2.08 -4.08 11.84
CA CYS A 12 2.44 -2.85 11.14
C CYS A 12 3.85 -2.38 11.56
N PRO A 13 4.78 -2.17 10.61
CA PRO A 13 6.11 -1.66 10.93
C PRO A 13 6.04 -0.28 11.59
N ARG A 14 7.02 0.02 12.46
CA ARG A 14 7.10 1.32 13.12
C ARG A 14 7.20 2.46 12.09
N GLY A 15 6.47 3.55 12.34
CA GLY A 15 6.43 4.73 11.46
C GLY A 15 5.38 4.63 10.35
N PHE A 16 4.78 3.45 10.16
CA PHE A 16 3.59 3.29 9.32
C PHE A 16 2.31 3.45 10.15
N THR A 17 1.26 3.96 9.50
CA THR A 17 -0.13 3.88 9.92
C THR A 17 -0.72 2.57 9.41
N SER A 18 -1.29 1.77 10.32
CA SER A 18 -1.94 0.49 9.98
C SER A 18 -3.29 0.73 9.32
N ALA A 19 -3.57 -0.01 8.25
CA ALA A 19 -4.92 -0.22 7.73
C ALA A 19 -5.20 -1.73 7.74
N ASN A 20 -6.21 -2.16 8.49
CA ASN A 20 -6.48 -3.60 8.67
C ASN A 20 -7.47 -4.14 7.64
N ASN A 21 -8.03 -3.29 6.77
CA ASN A 21 -8.91 -3.67 5.66
C ASN A 21 -8.89 -2.62 4.55
N ALA A 22 -9.52 -2.95 3.43
CA ALA A 22 -9.57 -2.10 2.24
C ALA A 22 -10.26 -0.75 2.52
N GLU A 23 -11.36 -0.74 3.28
CA GLU A 23 -12.09 0.48 3.63
C GLU A 23 -11.24 1.47 4.41
N GLN A 24 -10.50 1.00 5.42
CA GLN A 24 -9.58 1.83 6.20
C GLN A 24 -8.45 2.37 5.32
N CYS A 25 -7.89 1.56 4.43
CA CYS A 25 -6.85 2.01 3.52
C CYS A 25 -7.37 3.10 2.55
N ILE A 26 -8.58 2.92 2.02
CA ILE A 26 -9.23 3.90 1.16
C ILE A 26 -9.51 5.19 1.91
N LEU A 27 -9.98 5.12 3.15
CA LEU A 27 -10.19 6.32 3.98
C LEU A 27 -8.88 7.08 4.19
N LEU A 28 -7.76 6.39 4.47
CA LEU A 28 -6.46 7.04 4.60
C LEU A 28 -5.99 7.69 3.29
N LEU A 29 -6.23 7.05 2.14
CA LEU A 29 -5.95 7.60 0.81
C LEU A 29 -6.82 8.83 0.46
N GLN A 30 -8.02 8.95 1.05
CA GLN A 30 -8.89 10.10 0.88
C GLN A 30 -8.42 11.30 1.70
N GLU A 31 -8.06 11.06 2.95
CA GLU A 31 -7.80 12.11 3.94
C GLU A 31 -6.33 12.60 3.95
N PHE A 32 -5.39 11.77 3.48
CA PHE A 32 -3.97 12.07 3.60
C PHE A 32 -3.21 11.90 2.28
N GLU A 33 -2.16 12.71 2.11
CA GLU A 33 -1.11 12.42 1.15
C GLU A 33 -0.23 11.29 1.67
N ILE A 34 -0.10 10.22 0.88
CA ILE A 34 0.67 9.03 1.24
C ILE A 34 2.02 9.03 0.53
N GLN A 35 3.11 8.97 1.30
CA GLN A 35 4.46 8.83 0.76
C GLN A 35 4.73 7.37 0.38
N VAL A 36 4.53 6.44 1.31
CA VAL A 36 4.74 5.00 1.08
C VAL A 36 3.45 4.25 1.37
N LEU A 37 3.00 3.45 0.40
CA LEU A 37 1.87 2.54 0.55
C LEU A 37 2.36 1.09 0.34
N SER A 38 2.21 0.25 1.35
CA SER A 38 2.47 -1.19 1.26
C SER A 38 1.14 -1.95 1.22
N LEU A 39 0.90 -2.73 0.16
CA LEU A 39 -0.37 -3.41 -0.10
C LEU A 39 -0.26 -4.94 0.08
N ASP A 40 -1.07 -5.49 0.99
CA ASP A 40 -1.52 -6.89 0.89
C ASP A 40 -2.79 -6.97 0.05
N HIS A 41 -2.92 -8.08 -0.68
CA HIS A 41 -4.15 -8.44 -1.36
C HIS A 41 -5.09 -9.18 -0.41
N ASP A 42 -4.58 -10.14 0.35
CA ASP A 42 -5.40 -11.02 1.17
C ASP A 42 -5.76 -10.27 2.47
N LEU A 43 -7.04 -9.92 2.66
CA LEU A 43 -7.53 -9.10 3.78
C LEU A 43 -8.68 -9.79 4.54
N GLY A 44 -8.63 -11.11 4.60
CA GLY A 44 -9.62 -11.95 5.26
C GLY A 44 -10.73 -12.49 4.34
N TRP A 45 -11.42 -13.52 4.83
CA TRP A 45 -12.48 -14.20 4.10
C TRP A 45 -13.70 -13.30 3.88
N ASN A 46 -14.23 -13.28 2.66
CA ASN A 46 -15.41 -12.50 2.27
C ASN A 46 -15.27 -10.99 2.54
N GLN A 47 -14.05 -10.48 2.58
CA GLN A 47 -13.73 -9.04 2.67
C GLN A 47 -13.31 -8.51 1.30
N LYS A 48 -13.35 -7.18 1.15
CA LYS A 48 -12.68 -6.53 0.03
C LYS A 48 -11.17 -6.74 0.15
N ASN A 49 -10.54 -7.06 -0.98
CA ASN A 49 -9.12 -7.38 -1.07
C ASN A 49 -8.30 -6.17 -1.58
N GLY A 50 -6.99 -6.33 -1.72
CA GLY A 50 -6.12 -5.27 -2.24
C GLY A 50 -6.45 -4.82 -3.66
N ASP A 51 -7.07 -5.67 -4.50
CA ASP A 51 -7.48 -5.26 -5.86
C ASP A 51 -8.57 -4.16 -5.80
N GLU A 52 -9.42 -4.17 -4.77
CA GLU A 52 -10.43 -3.12 -4.55
C GLU A 52 -9.77 -1.77 -4.21
N VAL A 53 -8.70 -1.78 -3.40
CA VAL A 53 -7.93 -0.56 -3.09
C VAL A 53 -7.26 -0.03 -4.36
N VAL A 54 -6.61 -0.89 -5.14
CA VAL A 54 -5.97 -0.51 -6.41
C VAL A 54 -7.00 0.06 -7.39
N ASN A 55 -8.14 -0.61 -7.56
CA ASN A 55 -9.22 -0.12 -8.41
C ASN A 55 -9.74 1.25 -7.95
N TRP A 56 -9.85 1.48 -6.65
CA TRP A 56 -10.26 2.77 -6.11
C TRP A 56 -9.21 3.85 -6.41
N MET A 57 -7.93 3.58 -6.19
CA MET A 57 -6.81 4.49 -6.48
C MET A 57 -6.83 4.94 -7.95
N ILE A 58 -6.99 3.98 -8.87
CA ILE A 58 -7.05 4.24 -10.32
C ILE A 58 -8.25 5.10 -10.66
N ARG A 59 -9.45 4.74 -10.16
CA ARG A 59 -10.69 5.49 -10.43
C ARG A 59 -10.63 6.95 -9.97
N HIS A 60 -9.96 7.21 -8.85
CA HIS A 60 -9.88 8.55 -8.24
C HIS A 60 -8.58 9.28 -8.56
N LYS A 61 -7.67 8.67 -9.33
CA LYS A 61 -6.32 9.18 -9.62
C LYS A 61 -5.55 9.56 -8.35
N LYS A 62 -5.70 8.76 -7.29
CA LYS A 62 -5.04 8.95 -6.00
C LYS A 62 -3.95 7.90 -5.82
N PHE A 63 -2.70 8.31 -5.93
CA PHE A 63 -1.54 7.42 -5.85
C PHE A 63 -0.57 7.90 -4.77
N ALA A 64 0.02 6.95 -4.04
CA ALA A 64 1.16 7.21 -3.17
C ALA A 64 2.42 7.45 -4.01
N LYS A 65 3.45 8.09 -3.44
CA LYS A 65 4.73 8.31 -4.13
C LYS A 65 5.51 7.01 -4.36
N GLU A 66 5.50 6.11 -3.38
CA GLU A 66 6.04 4.76 -3.47
C GLU A 66 4.96 3.73 -3.14
N ILE A 67 4.81 2.73 -4.01
CA ILE A 67 3.87 1.62 -3.82
C ILE A 67 4.66 0.31 -3.80
N TYR A 68 4.51 -0.45 -2.72
CA TYR A 68 5.10 -1.77 -2.51
C TYR A 68 3.98 -2.81 -2.44
N LEU A 69 4.20 -3.98 -3.05
CA LEU A 69 3.22 -5.08 -3.02
C LEU A 69 3.82 -6.24 -2.22
N HIS A 70 3.27 -6.48 -1.03
CA HIS A 70 3.81 -7.48 -0.09
C HIS A 70 2.95 -8.73 0.07
N SER A 71 1.88 -8.87 -0.73
CA SER A 71 1.03 -10.05 -0.70
C SER A 71 1.80 -11.35 -0.98
N SER A 72 1.49 -12.40 -0.22
CA SER A 72 2.03 -13.76 -0.42
C SER A 72 1.48 -14.42 -1.70
N SER A 73 0.31 -13.99 -2.17
CA SER A 73 -0.31 -14.51 -3.39
C SER A 73 0.37 -13.94 -4.64
N LEU A 74 1.26 -14.72 -5.28
CA LEU A 74 1.94 -14.32 -6.51
C LEU A 74 0.98 -13.88 -7.63
N PRO A 75 -0.13 -14.60 -7.91
CA PRO A 75 -1.06 -14.18 -8.95
C PRO A 75 -1.74 -12.85 -8.62
N ALA A 76 -2.12 -12.62 -7.36
CA ALA A 76 -2.75 -11.37 -6.95
C ALA A 76 -1.77 -10.20 -7.01
N ARG A 77 -0.56 -10.38 -6.49
CA ARG A 77 0.52 -9.39 -6.58
C ARG A 77 0.82 -8.99 -8.02
N LYS A 78 0.87 -9.97 -8.94
CA LYS A 78 1.05 -9.72 -10.37
C LYS A 78 -0.09 -8.90 -10.96
N ARG A 79 -1.35 -9.24 -10.67
CA ARG A 79 -2.52 -8.47 -11.14
C ARG A 79 -2.51 -7.02 -10.64
N MET A 80 -2.30 -6.81 -9.34
CA MET A 80 -2.19 -5.45 -8.77
C MET A 80 -1.08 -4.65 -9.46
N TYR A 81 0.09 -5.27 -9.68
CA TYR A 81 1.19 -4.61 -10.39
C TYR A 81 0.81 -4.22 -11.83
N GLU A 82 0.21 -5.14 -12.59
CA GLU A 82 -0.20 -4.90 -13.98
C GLU A 82 -1.24 -3.76 -14.07
N MET A 83 -2.18 -3.70 -13.12
CA MET A 83 -3.14 -2.59 -13.03
C MET A 83 -2.44 -1.26 -12.72
N LEU A 84 -1.53 -1.26 -11.74
CA LEU A 84 -0.85 -0.04 -11.31
C LEU A 84 0.16 0.47 -12.33
N ILE A 85 0.95 -0.38 -12.98
CA ILE A 85 1.98 0.05 -13.92
C ILE A 85 1.40 0.76 -15.14
N ILE A 86 0.19 0.38 -15.56
CA ILE A 86 -0.54 1.02 -16.66
C ILE A 86 -1.12 2.37 -16.22
N ALA A 87 -1.60 2.48 -14.98
CA ALA A 87 -2.41 3.61 -14.53
C ALA A 87 -1.62 4.68 -13.75
N LYS A 88 -0.49 4.33 -13.12
CA LYS A 88 0.25 5.25 -12.25
C LYS A 88 0.86 6.42 -13.07
N PRO A 89 0.96 7.61 -12.47
CA PRO A 89 1.84 8.68 -12.97
C PRO A 89 3.31 8.23 -13.11
N GLU A 90 4.08 8.97 -13.91
CA GLU A 90 5.49 8.68 -14.16
C GLU A 90 6.35 8.78 -12.89
N ASP A 91 6.06 9.77 -12.04
CA ASP A 91 6.80 10.07 -10.80
C ASP A 91 6.50 9.07 -9.66
N VAL A 92 5.52 8.19 -9.83
CA VAL A 92 5.19 7.16 -8.83
C VAL A 92 6.11 5.95 -8.99
N GLN A 93 6.76 5.55 -7.91
CA GLN A 93 7.58 4.34 -7.87
C GLN A 93 6.72 3.12 -7.49
N LEU A 94 6.91 2.00 -8.20
CA LEU A 94 6.13 0.78 -8.01
C LEU A 94 7.03 -0.44 -7.92
N TYR A 95 6.89 -1.22 -6.85
CA TYR A 95 7.73 -2.37 -6.53
C TYR A 95 6.88 -3.63 -6.32
N GLN A 96 7.25 -4.74 -6.95
CA GLN A 96 6.61 -6.06 -6.75
C GLN A 96 7.12 -6.80 -5.51
N THR A 97 7.70 -6.08 -4.56
CA THR A 97 8.33 -6.61 -3.37
C THR A 97 7.76 -5.92 -2.13
N PRO A 98 7.90 -6.52 -0.95
CA PRO A 98 7.70 -5.82 0.31
C PRO A 98 8.63 -4.60 0.43
N VAL A 99 8.28 -3.69 1.33
CA VAL A 99 9.17 -2.58 1.72
C VAL A 99 10.48 -3.17 2.26
N PRO A 100 11.66 -2.80 1.72
CA PRO A 100 12.93 -3.33 2.19
C PRO A 100 13.22 -2.86 3.62
N GLU A 101 13.93 -3.68 4.39
CA GLU A 101 14.23 -3.40 5.81
C GLU A 101 14.94 -2.06 6.01
N SER A 102 15.83 -1.66 5.10
CA SER A 102 16.49 -0.36 5.12
C SER A 102 15.52 0.80 5.06
N ARG A 103 14.48 0.71 4.20
CA ARG A 103 13.44 1.73 4.05
C ARG A 103 12.51 1.74 5.27
N ILE A 104 12.18 0.58 5.83
CA ILE A 104 11.43 0.48 7.10
C ILE A 104 12.20 1.19 8.24
N LYS A 105 13.51 0.93 8.38
CA LYS A 105 14.35 1.58 9.41
C LYS A 105 14.41 3.09 9.22
N GLN A 106 14.50 3.57 7.99
CA GLN A 106 14.48 4.99 7.67
C GLN A 106 13.15 5.63 8.10
N ILE A 107 12.01 5.06 7.70
CA ILE A 107 10.67 5.57 8.05
C ILE A 107 10.47 5.59 9.57
N ALA A 108 10.96 4.57 10.27
CA ALA A 108 10.89 4.53 11.73
C ALA A 108 11.71 5.65 12.41
N GLN A 109 12.77 6.15 11.79
CA GLN A 109 13.60 7.26 12.29
C GLN A 109 13.00 8.63 11.96
N GLU A 110 12.34 8.78 10.80
CA GLU A 110 11.66 10.01 10.38
C GLU A 110 10.58 10.44 11.38
N THR A 111 9.94 9.50 12.09
CA THR A 111 8.91 9.79 13.10
C THR A 111 9.44 10.49 14.37
N TYR A 112 10.76 10.64 14.52
CA TYR A 112 11.40 11.25 15.69
C TYR A 112 12.03 12.62 15.44
N THR A 113 11.82 13.21 14.26
CA THR A 113 12.38 14.50 13.87
C THR A 113 11.27 15.51 13.67
#